data_AF-F3CD49-F1
#
_entry.id   AF-F3CD49-F1
#
_cell.length_a   1.000
_cell.length_b   1.000
_cell.length_c   1.000
_cell.angle_alpha   90.00
_cell.angle_beta   90.00
_cell.angle_gamma   90.00
#
_symmetry.space_group_name_H-M   'P 1'
#
loop_
_entity.id
_entity.type
_entity.pdbx_description
1 polymer ?
#
loop_
_entity_poly.entity_id
_entity_poly.type
_entity_poly.pdbx_seq_one_letter_code
_entity_poly.pdbx_strand_id
1 'polypeptide(L)' 'MFAPLLKKLFGSKNEREVKRMLKTVQIVNAFEEQMVALSDEQLRAKTEEFKARIAKGETLD' A
#
# COMPACT_ATOMS: atom_id res chain seq x y z
N MET A 1 -26.36 -27.24 -9.44
CA MET A 1 -25.81 -26.75 -10.73
C MET A 1 -25.73 -25.20 -10.80
N PHE A 2 -25.26 -24.50 -9.76
CA PHE A 2 -25.13 -23.02 -9.76
C PHE A 2 -23.80 -22.47 -9.18
N ALA A 3 -23.01 -23.32 -8.51
CA ALA A 3 -21.74 -22.93 -7.88
C ALA A 3 -20.66 -22.31 -8.80
N PRO A 4 -20.44 -22.77 -10.05
CA PRO A 4 -19.38 -22.19 -10.89
C PRO A 4 -19.70 -20.77 -11.41
N LEU A 5 -20.99 -20.42 -11.51
CA LEU A 5 -21.42 -19.07 -11.92
C LEU A 5 -21.21 -18.05 -10.80
N LEU A 6 -21.47 -18.45 -9.54
CA LEU A 6 -21.21 -17.62 -8.36
C LEU A 6 -19.70 -17.32 -8.19
N LYS A 7 -18.82 -18.30 -8.44
CA LYS A 7 -17.37 -18.08 -8.37
C LYS A 7 -16.85 -17.10 -9.43
N LYS A 8 -17.46 -17.07 -10.62
CA LYS A 8 -17.16 -16.10 -11.68
C LYS A 8 -17.65 -14.68 -11.35
N LEU A 9 -18.78 -14.54 -10.65
CA LEU A 9 -19.34 -13.23 -10.27
C LEU A 9 -18.70 -12.63 -9.01
N PHE A 10 -18.35 -13.46 -8.03
CA PHE A 10 -17.76 -13.01 -6.75
C PHE A 10 -16.23 -13.10 -6.70
N GLY A 11 -15.63 -13.65 -7.76
CA GLY A 11 -14.20 -13.94 -7.86
C GLY A 11 -13.73 -15.00 -6.85
N SER A 12 -12.50 -15.45 -7.02
CA SER A 12 -11.83 -16.29 -6.01
C SER A 12 -11.47 -15.49 -4.75
N LYS A 13 -11.19 -16.19 -3.63
CA LYS A 13 -10.64 -15.55 -2.41
C LYS A 13 -9.37 -14.76 -2.74
N ASN A 14 -8.53 -15.32 -3.62
CA ASN A 14 -7.28 -14.70 -4.05
C ASN A 14 -7.53 -13.42 -4.86
N GLU A 15 -8.46 -13.44 -5.83
CA GLU A 15 -8.83 -12.24 -6.60
C GLU A 15 -9.34 -11.11 -5.70
N ARG A 16 -10.13 -11.45 -4.66
CA ARG A 16 -10.58 -10.44 -3.68
C ARG A 16 -9.43 -9.86 -2.88
N GLU A 17 -8.47 -10.69 -2.49
CA GLU A 17 -7.30 -10.24 -1.73
C GLU A 17 -6.41 -9.32 -2.59
N VAL A 18 -6.12 -9.73 -3.83
CA VAL A 18 -5.39 -8.89 -4.79
C VAL A 18 -6.12 -7.55 -4.99
N LYS A 19 -7.44 -7.56 -5.16
CA LYS A 19 -8.22 -6.33 -5.31
C LYS A 19 -8.16 -5.42 -4.09
N ARG A 20 -8.01 -5.96 -2.87
CA ARG A 20 -7.79 -5.16 -1.66
C ARG A 20 -6.40 -4.54 -1.67
N MET A 21 -5.36 -5.33 -1.96
CA MET A 21 -3.97 -4.84 -2.04
C MET A 21 -3.80 -3.76 -3.12
N LEU A 22 -4.51 -3.87 -4.24
CA LEU A 22 -4.46 -2.86 -5.32
C LEU A 22 -4.89 -1.46 -4.85
N LYS A 23 -5.76 -1.35 -3.84
CA LYS A 23 -6.10 -0.04 -3.26
C LYS A 23 -4.90 0.58 -2.55
N THR A 24 -4.16 -0.23 -1.78
CA THR A 24 -2.93 0.21 -1.13
C THR A 24 -1.86 0.57 -2.16
N VAL A 25 -1.72 -0.21 -3.24
CA VAL A 25 -0.78 0.11 -4.35
C VAL A 25 -1.09 1.48 -4.96
N GLN A 26 -2.37 1.80 -5.20
CA GLN A 26 -2.76 3.12 -5.73
C GLN A 26 -2.36 4.26 -4.79
N ILE A 27 -2.53 4.07 -3.47
CA ILE A 27 -2.12 5.05 -2.47
C ILE A 27 -0.60 5.20 -2.45
N VAL A 28 0.15 4.09 -2.48
CA VAL A 28 1.63 4.10 -2.52
C VAL A 28 2.14 4.83 -3.76
N ASN A 29 1.58 4.53 -4.94
CA ASN A 29 2.00 5.16 -6.20
C ASN A 29 1.70 6.66 -6.23
N ALA A 30 0.69 7.15 -5.50
CA ALA A 30 0.43 8.58 -5.39
C ALA A 30 1.58 9.36 -4.70
N PHE A 31 2.48 8.68 -3.99
CA PHE A 31 3.67 9.29 -3.40
C PHE A 31 4.89 9.28 -4.34
N GLU A 32 4.81 8.65 -5.52
CA GLU A 32 5.95 8.46 -6.43
C GLU A 32 6.62 9.80 -6.81
N GLU A 33 5.85 10.79 -7.27
CA GLU A 33 6.39 12.10 -7.66
C GLU A 33 7.16 12.78 -6.52
N GLN A 34 6.66 12.65 -5.28
CA GLN A 34 7.29 13.23 -4.10
C GLN A 34 8.59 12.51 -3.74
N MET A 35 8.65 11.19 -3.92
CA MET A 35 9.84 10.38 -3.61
C MET A 35 10.94 10.56 -4.66
N VAL A 36 10.56 10.64 -5.94
CA VAL A 36 11.49 10.87 -7.06
C VAL A 36 12.13 12.25 -6.99
N ALA A 37 11.43 13.25 -6.44
CA ALA A 37 11.97 14.60 -6.27
C ALA A 37 13.03 14.73 -5.16
N LEU A 38 13.23 13.70 -4.33
CA LEU A 38 14.20 13.75 -3.22
C LEU A 38 15.63 13.47 -3.69
N SER A 39 16.61 14.18 -3.12
CA SER A 39 18.02 13.77 -3.19
C SER A 39 18.30 12.55 -2.33
N ASP A 40 19.46 11.91 -2.50
CA ASP A 40 19.89 10.78 -1.68
C ASP A 40 19.92 11.12 -0.18
N GLU A 41 20.39 12.32 0.18
CA GLU A 41 20.40 12.80 1.57
C GLU A 41 18.99 12.98 2.12
N GLN A 42 18.08 13.54 1.32
CA GLN A 42 16.70 13.77 1.71
C GLN A 42 15.93 12.45 1.86
N LEU A 43 16.16 11.50 0.95
CA LEU A 43 15.58 10.17 1.02
C LEU A 43 16.10 9.42 2.24
N ARG A 44 17.40 9.53 2.56
CA ARG A 44 17.97 8.96 3.78
C ARG A 44 17.34 9.58 5.04
N ALA A 45 17.12 10.90 5.04
CA ALA A 45 16.53 11.62 6.17
C ALA A 45 15.09 11.17 6.49
N LYS A 46 14.35 10.61 5.51
CA LYS A 46 13.03 9.99 5.76
C LYS A 46 13.07 8.89 6.83
N THR A 47 14.19 8.18 6.96
CA THR A 47 14.34 7.16 8.02
C THR A 47 14.21 7.77 9.42
N GLU A 48 14.86 8.91 9.66
CA GLU A 48 14.80 9.59 10.95
C GLU A 48 13.43 10.24 11.18
N GLU A 49 12.79 10.75 10.12
CA GLU A 49 11.41 11.22 10.16
C GLU A 49 10.45 10.12 10.64
N PHE A 50 10.50 8.93 10.03
CA PHE A 50 9.61 7.82 10.39
C PHE A 50 9.87 7.29 11.80
N LYS A 51 11.13 7.20 12.23
CA LYS A 51 11.45 6.86 13.63
C LYS A 51 10.86 7.87 14.61
N ALA A 52 10.97 9.16 14.31
CA ALA A 52 10.40 10.21 15.14
C ALA A 52 8.86 10.15 15.21
N ARG A 53 8.20 9.79 14.10
CA ARG A 53 6.75 9.58 14.04
C ARG A 53 6.29 8.41 14.92
N ILE A 54 7.00 7.27 14.87
CA ILE A 54 6.75 6.12 15.75
C ILE A 54 6.96 6.51 17.22
N ALA A 55 8.03 7.25 17.53
CA ALA A 55 8.29 7.73 18.89
C ALA A 55 7.19 8.68 19.42
N LYS A 56 6.42 9.32 18.51
CA LYS A 56 5.24 10.14 18.83
C LYS A 56 3.94 9.34 18.92
N GLY A 57 3.98 8.02 18.71
CA GLY A 57 2.84 7.12 18.87
C GLY A 57 2.14 6.72 17.58
N GLU A 58 2.70 7.01 16.40
CA GLU A 58 2.16 6.47 15.14
C GLU A 58 2.36 4.95 15.02
N THR A 59 1.44 4.27 14.31
CA THR A 59 1.46 2.83 14.07
C THR A 59 2.24 2.45 12.81
N LEU A 60 2.61 1.16 12.71
CA LEU A 60 3.22 0.58 11.50
C LEU A 60 2.17 -0.06 10.56
N ASP A 61 0.93 -0.15 11.01
CA ASP A 61 -0.20 -0.78 10.31
C ASP A 61 -1.02 0.22 9.49
#